data_AF-B7PE32-F1
#
_entry.id   AF-B7PE32-F1
#
_cell.length_a   1.000
_cell.length_b   1.000
_cell.length_c   1.000
_cell.angle_alpha   90.00
_cell.angle_beta   90.00
_cell.angle_gamma   90.00
#
_symmetry.space_group_name_H-M   'P 1'
#
loop_
_entity.id
_entity.type
_entity.pdbx_description
1 polymer ?
#
loop_
_entity_poly.entity_id
_entity_poly.type
_entity_poly.pdbx_seq_one_letter_code
_entity_poly.pdbx_strand_id
1 'polypeptide(L)'
;METPKVRSAARRKDSVLVTPYEKFVLFDSLVKKRPLNGANYATNKTKMVAWFVSNCGASNGRLEYAHELQKYVQVDIYGDCGTLKCERHESENCLRMLDRDYRFYLAFENANCKDYITEKLYNALRHYVVPIVMGASSDEYYNAAPANSYIHVDDFASPRDLAWYLRRLSTNDTLYNQYFAWKGTGEFINTYFWCRLCALLHAPPAGAPPPYEDIGQWWKGKGVCAKEPQWPRKLANSRSRHHKGVSAWRRWSTHEFVMLASRVARLLAWCGQGPASKEDLLCASDAKTCRFFITSLCVDEWRRCGQCVYY
;
A
#
# COMPACT_ATOMS: atom_id res chain seq x y z
N MET A 1 -26.28 -21.72 -17.19
CA MET A 1 -24.82 -21.60 -17.00
C MET A 1 -24.51 -21.24 -15.55
N GLU A 2 -23.86 -22.11 -14.78
CA GLU A 2 -23.25 -21.64 -13.52
C GLU A 2 -22.31 -20.46 -13.82
N THR A 3 -22.26 -19.47 -12.93
CA THR A 3 -21.21 -18.45 -12.98
C THR A 3 -19.85 -19.14 -12.84
N PRO A 4 -18.83 -18.75 -13.61
CA PRO A 4 -17.49 -19.31 -13.44
C PRO A 4 -17.03 -19.15 -12.01
N LYS A 5 -16.67 -20.26 -11.36
CA LYS A 5 -16.16 -20.29 -9.98
C LYS A 5 -14.72 -19.73 -9.96
N VAL A 6 -14.59 -18.41 -9.93
CA VAL A 6 -13.29 -17.73 -10.02
C VAL A 6 -12.55 -17.73 -8.67
N ARG A 7 -11.26 -18.07 -8.72
CA ARG A 7 -10.29 -17.80 -7.65
C ARG A 7 -9.40 -16.64 -8.09
N SER A 8 -9.07 -15.72 -7.18
CA SER A 8 -8.33 -14.49 -7.52
C SER A 8 -6.90 -14.49 -6.98
N ALA A 9 -5.99 -13.91 -7.75
CA ALA A 9 -4.68 -13.47 -7.28
C ALA A 9 -4.68 -11.94 -7.29
N ALA A 10 -4.57 -11.29 -6.12
CA ALA A 10 -4.69 -9.83 -6.03
C ALA A 10 -4.04 -9.24 -4.78
N ARG A 11 -3.90 -7.91 -4.75
CA ARG A 11 -3.35 -7.14 -3.61
C ARG A 11 -4.19 -7.28 -2.34
N ARG A 12 -5.50 -7.52 -2.50
CA ARG A 12 -6.47 -7.81 -1.44
C ARG A 12 -6.01 -8.97 -0.57
N LYS A 13 -5.94 -8.76 0.75
CA LYS A 13 -5.46 -9.76 1.73
C LYS A 13 -6.39 -10.96 1.86
N ASP A 14 -7.65 -10.81 1.45
CA ASP A 14 -8.66 -11.86 1.32
C ASP A 14 -8.80 -12.41 -0.11
N SER A 15 -7.78 -12.21 -0.96
CA SER A 15 -7.63 -12.96 -2.22
C SER A 15 -7.11 -14.38 -1.96
N VAL A 16 -7.40 -15.32 -2.87
CA VAL A 16 -6.92 -16.71 -2.77
C VAL A 16 -5.39 -16.78 -2.81
N LEU A 17 -4.76 -15.93 -3.63
CA LEU A 17 -3.32 -15.75 -3.66
C LEU A 17 -2.97 -14.26 -3.54
N VAL A 18 -2.63 -13.83 -2.33
CA VAL A 18 -2.29 -12.42 -2.06
C VAL A 18 -1.01 -12.00 -2.78
N THR A 19 -1.11 -10.94 -3.60
CA THR A 19 -0.05 -10.34 -4.40
C THR A 19 0.29 -8.93 -3.90
N PRO A 20 0.88 -8.78 -2.69
CA PRO A 20 1.43 -7.50 -2.30
C PRO A 20 2.60 -7.17 -3.23
N TYR A 21 2.85 -5.88 -3.49
CA TYR A 21 4.05 -5.49 -4.23
C TYR A 21 5.31 -5.96 -3.51
N GLU A 22 5.37 -5.68 -2.21
CA GLU A 22 6.49 -6.01 -1.35
C GLU A 22 6.01 -6.34 0.05
N LYS A 23 6.89 -6.94 0.84
CA LYS A 23 6.66 -7.19 2.26
C LYS A 23 7.91 -6.81 3.03
N PHE A 24 7.78 -5.88 3.99
CA PHE A 24 8.82 -5.65 4.97
C PHE A 24 8.84 -6.78 6.00
N VAL A 25 10.03 -7.28 6.33
CA VAL A 25 10.27 -8.25 7.40
C VAL A 25 11.39 -7.77 8.31
N LEU A 26 11.19 -7.88 9.62
CA LEU A 26 12.22 -7.56 10.61
C LEU A 26 13.26 -8.70 10.66
N PHE A 27 14.53 -8.34 10.80
CA PHE A 27 15.61 -9.30 11.11
C PHE A 27 15.42 -9.90 12.52
N ASP A 28 14.94 -9.08 13.46
CA ASP A 28 14.50 -9.51 14.78
C ASP A 28 13.18 -8.80 15.12
N SER A 29 12.15 -9.59 15.43
CA SER A 29 10.81 -9.12 15.82
C SER A 29 10.78 -8.19 17.04
N LEU A 30 11.79 -8.27 17.91
CA LEU A 30 11.96 -7.43 19.10
C LEU A 30 12.59 -6.06 18.77
N VAL A 31 13.47 -6.01 17.74
CA VAL A 31 14.25 -4.81 17.39
C VAL A 31 13.55 -4.00 16.32
N LYS A 32 12.48 -3.29 16.71
CA LYS A 32 11.65 -2.49 15.79
C LYS A 32 12.22 -1.11 15.43
N LYS A 33 13.22 -0.64 16.18
CA LYS A 33 13.94 0.63 15.94
C LYS A 33 15.42 0.45 16.30
N ARG A 34 16.29 1.22 15.64
CA ARG A 34 17.73 1.34 15.98
C ARG A 34 18.13 2.80 16.17
N PRO A 35 19.20 3.09 16.93
CA PRO A 35 19.85 4.39 16.91
C PRO A 35 20.33 4.73 15.50
N LEU A 36 20.28 6.01 15.13
CA LEU A 36 20.61 6.47 13.78
C LEU A 36 22.12 6.54 13.51
N ASN A 37 22.97 6.20 14.49
CA ASN A 37 24.43 6.10 14.37
C ASN A 37 25.10 7.31 13.67
N GLY A 38 24.65 8.53 13.99
CA GLY A 38 25.18 9.77 13.41
C GLY A 38 24.63 10.14 12.03
N ALA A 39 23.83 9.29 11.39
CA ALA A 39 23.17 9.63 10.13
C ALA A 39 22.08 10.69 10.35
N ASN A 40 22.22 11.83 9.67
CA ASN A 40 21.16 12.82 9.50
C ASN A 40 20.60 12.73 8.08
N TYR A 41 19.46 12.07 7.93
CA TYR A 41 18.73 11.92 6.66
C TYR A 41 18.12 13.23 6.14
N ALA A 42 18.22 14.33 6.87
CA ALA A 42 17.82 15.66 6.41
C ALA A 42 18.97 16.44 5.73
N THR A 43 20.22 15.98 5.84
CA THR A 43 21.41 16.68 5.37
C THR A 43 21.31 17.01 3.88
N ASN A 44 21.63 18.25 3.52
CA ASN A 44 21.59 18.82 2.15
C ASN A 44 20.22 18.85 1.44
N LYS A 45 19.14 18.35 2.06
CA LYS A 45 17.78 18.41 1.48
C LYS A 45 17.17 19.80 1.62
N THR A 46 17.16 20.53 0.51
CA THR A 46 16.61 21.89 0.41
C THR A 46 15.16 21.94 -0.04
N LYS A 47 14.66 20.91 -0.74
CA LYS A 47 13.30 20.87 -1.27
C LYS A 47 12.35 20.14 -0.33
N MET A 48 11.09 20.60 -0.32
CA MET A 48 10.07 20.06 0.58
C MET A 48 9.47 18.74 0.07
N VAL A 49 8.60 18.79 -0.94
CA VAL A 49 7.81 17.65 -1.41
C VAL A 49 8.03 17.40 -2.90
N ALA A 50 8.31 16.16 -3.29
CA ALA A 50 8.23 15.68 -4.67
C ALA A 50 6.98 14.85 -4.91
N TRP A 51 6.46 14.84 -6.15
CA TRP A 51 5.45 13.89 -6.59
C TRP A 51 5.67 13.47 -8.04
N PHE A 52 5.76 12.17 -8.31
CA PHE A 52 5.92 11.62 -9.67
C PHE A 52 4.60 11.02 -10.14
N VAL A 53 3.95 11.63 -11.14
CA VAL A 53 2.58 11.31 -11.53
C VAL A 53 2.31 11.53 -13.03
N SER A 54 1.74 10.52 -13.68
CA SER A 54 1.32 10.53 -15.09
C SER A 54 -0.16 10.19 -15.32
N ASN A 55 -0.87 9.69 -14.30
CA ASN A 55 -2.31 9.45 -14.39
C ASN A 55 -3.08 10.59 -13.70
N CYS A 56 -3.55 11.55 -14.50
CA CYS A 56 -4.23 12.74 -13.99
C CYS A 56 -5.73 12.51 -13.75
N GLY A 57 -6.33 11.50 -14.39
CA GLY A 57 -7.75 11.15 -14.29
C GLY A 57 -8.12 10.25 -13.10
N ALA A 58 -7.33 10.28 -12.03
CA ALA A 58 -7.58 9.47 -10.83
C ALA A 58 -8.74 10.08 -10.00
N SER A 59 -9.85 9.35 -9.87
CA SER A 59 -11.10 9.85 -9.26
C SER A 59 -11.10 9.94 -7.73
N ASN A 60 -9.96 9.76 -7.07
CA ASN A 60 -9.84 9.82 -5.61
C ASN A 60 -9.51 11.21 -5.03
N GLY A 61 -9.49 12.26 -5.86
CA GLY A 61 -9.24 13.64 -5.42
C GLY A 61 -7.76 13.97 -5.14
N ARG A 62 -6.83 13.10 -5.57
CA ARG A 62 -5.41 13.21 -5.21
C ARG A 62 -4.70 14.41 -5.86
N LEU A 63 -5.14 14.80 -7.05
CA LEU A 63 -4.54 15.90 -7.82
C LEU A 63 -4.96 17.24 -7.21
N GLU A 64 -6.25 17.35 -6.87
CA GLU A 64 -6.86 18.43 -6.12
C GLU A 64 -6.22 18.57 -4.73
N TYR A 65 -5.99 17.44 -4.02
CA TYR A 65 -5.29 17.45 -2.73
C TYR A 65 -3.84 17.93 -2.87
N ALA A 66 -3.10 17.48 -3.89
CA ALA A 66 -1.73 17.89 -4.12
C ALA A 66 -1.62 19.39 -4.48
N HIS A 67 -2.52 19.91 -5.32
CA HIS A 67 -2.59 21.34 -5.63
C HIS A 67 -3.06 22.20 -4.45
N GLU A 68 -3.97 21.70 -3.60
CA GLU A 68 -4.33 22.38 -2.36
C GLU A 68 -3.15 22.42 -1.38
N LEU A 69 -2.39 21.33 -1.25
CA LEU A 69 -1.17 21.26 -0.46
C LEU A 69 -0.10 22.25 -0.99
N GLN A 70 0.05 22.35 -2.31
CA GLN A 70 1.00 23.22 -3.01
C GLN A 70 0.83 24.71 -2.69
N LYS A 71 -0.37 25.14 -2.24
CA LYS A 71 -0.62 26.52 -1.75
C LYS A 71 0.08 26.83 -0.42
N TYR A 72 0.45 25.81 0.34
CA TYR A 72 0.97 25.94 1.71
C TYR A 72 2.41 25.41 1.88
N VAL A 73 2.92 24.62 0.95
CA VAL A 73 4.30 24.10 0.95
C VAL A 73 4.74 23.85 -0.49
N GLN A 74 6.05 23.94 -0.78
CA GLN A 74 6.58 23.56 -2.09
C GLN A 74 6.25 22.10 -2.39
N VAL A 75 5.50 21.87 -3.48
CA VAL A 75 5.26 20.57 -4.08
C VAL A 75 5.73 20.62 -5.53
N ASP A 76 6.83 19.93 -5.81
CA ASP A 76 7.41 19.79 -7.14
C ASP A 76 6.77 18.57 -7.82
N ILE A 77 5.88 18.82 -8.80
CA ILE A 77 5.10 17.79 -9.50
C ILE A 77 5.79 17.45 -10.83
N TYR A 78 6.17 16.20 -11.00
CA TYR A 78 6.84 15.65 -12.17
C TYR A 78 5.94 14.69 -12.94
N GLY A 79 6.11 14.66 -14.27
CA GLY A 79 5.40 13.77 -15.18
C GLY A 79 4.27 14.48 -15.91
N ASP A 80 3.34 13.71 -16.49
CA ASP A 80 2.32 14.25 -17.40
C ASP A 80 1.28 15.15 -16.70
N CYS A 81 1.18 15.09 -15.38
CA CYS A 81 0.29 15.94 -14.57
C CYS A 81 1.01 17.12 -13.90
N GLY A 82 2.26 17.39 -14.27
CA GLY A 82 3.09 18.42 -13.66
C GLY A 82 3.86 19.25 -14.68
N THR A 83 4.53 20.29 -14.20
CA THR A 83 5.40 21.16 -15.01
C THR A 83 6.82 20.62 -15.14
N LEU A 84 7.25 19.73 -14.21
CA LEU A 84 8.58 19.13 -14.22
C LEU A 84 8.56 17.79 -14.98
N LYS A 85 9.71 17.40 -15.54
CA LYS A 85 9.85 16.17 -16.32
C LYS A 85 10.62 15.10 -15.55
N CYS A 86 10.04 13.91 -15.53
CA CYS A 86 10.67 12.66 -15.16
C CYS A 86 10.15 11.64 -16.16
N GLU A 87 10.95 11.32 -17.18
CA GLU A 87 10.52 10.38 -18.21
C GLU A 87 10.55 8.94 -17.70
N ARG A 88 9.72 8.06 -18.28
CA ARG A 88 9.62 6.66 -17.81
C ARG A 88 10.93 5.91 -17.89
N HIS A 89 11.79 6.24 -18.85
CA HIS A 89 13.12 5.65 -19.02
C HIS A 89 14.14 6.19 -18.01
N GLU A 90 13.84 7.31 -17.34
CA GLU A 90 14.65 7.95 -16.30
C GLU A 90 14.09 7.74 -14.88
N SER A 91 13.06 6.91 -14.70
CA SER A 91 12.36 6.74 -13.42
C SER A 91 13.31 6.49 -12.23
N GLU A 92 14.32 5.65 -12.42
CA GLU A 92 15.38 5.39 -11.44
C GLU A 92 16.28 6.62 -11.16
N ASN A 93 16.57 7.46 -12.17
CA ASN A 93 17.28 8.73 -11.97
C ASN A 93 16.45 9.66 -11.07
N CYS A 94 15.15 9.80 -11.36
CA CYS A 94 14.25 10.63 -10.57
C CYS A 94 14.11 10.13 -9.13
N LEU A 95 13.96 8.81 -8.94
CA LEU A 95 13.87 8.22 -7.61
C LEU A 95 15.14 8.49 -6.77
N ARG A 96 16.33 8.45 -7.39
CA ARG A 96 17.59 8.86 -6.72
C ARG A 96 17.69 10.35 -6.36
N MET A 97 16.84 11.23 -6.91
CA MET A 97 16.74 12.63 -6.45
C MET A 97 16.07 12.71 -5.07
N LEU A 98 15.20 11.74 -4.73
CA LEU A 98 14.54 11.69 -3.43
C LEU A 98 15.53 11.46 -2.28
N ASP A 99 16.69 10.82 -2.54
CA ASP A 99 17.75 10.67 -1.56
C ASP A 99 18.43 12.00 -1.20
N ARG A 100 18.52 12.94 -2.14
CA ARG A 100 19.40 14.12 -2.06
C ARG A 100 18.65 15.41 -1.81
N ASP A 101 17.57 15.63 -2.54
CA ASP A 101 16.99 16.96 -2.70
C ASP A 101 15.77 17.15 -1.79
N TYR A 102 14.93 16.11 -1.67
CA TYR A 102 13.59 16.18 -1.07
C TYR A 102 13.51 15.58 0.33
N ARG A 103 12.79 16.25 1.23
CA ARG A 103 12.40 15.70 2.54
C ARG A 103 11.19 14.75 2.45
N PHE A 104 10.23 15.03 1.57
CA PHE A 104 8.98 14.29 1.48
C PHE A 104 8.65 13.87 0.05
N TYR A 105 7.88 12.79 -0.08
CA TYR A 105 7.40 12.28 -1.37
C TYR A 105 5.91 11.92 -1.28
N LEU A 106 5.09 12.38 -2.23
CA LEU A 106 3.67 11.98 -2.30
C LEU A 106 3.53 10.58 -2.90
N ALA A 107 3.39 9.58 -2.04
CA ALA A 107 3.07 8.20 -2.41
C ALA A 107 1.55 8.03 -2.57
N PHE A 108 0.93 8.88 -3.40
CA PHE A 108 -0.53 8.92 -3.59
C PHE A 108 -1.02 7.90 -4.61
N GLU A 109 -1.92 7.04 -4.19
CA GLU A 109 -2.50 5.99 -5.02
C GLU A 109 -3.52 6.51 -6.02
N ASN A 110 -3.81 5.70 -7.05
CA ASN A 110 -4.80 6.04 -8.09
C ASN A 110 -6.26 5.92 -7.59
N ALA A 111 -6.50 5.23 -6.47
CA ALA A 111 -7.81 4.99 -5.90
C ALA A 111 -7.71 4.73 -4.39
N ASN A 112 -8.73 5.15 -3.64
CA ASN A 112 -8.77 4.93 -2.19
C ASN A 112 -9.51 3.62 -1.88
N CYS A 113 -8.79 2.49 -2.02
CA CYS A 113 -9.37 1.15 -1.96
C CYS A 113 -8.68 0.25 -0.92
N LYS A 114 -9.47 -0.67 -0.35
CA LYS A 114 -9.00 -1.70 0.58
C LYS A 114 -7.82 -2.49 -0.01
N ASP A 115 -6.75 -2.60 0.77
CA ASP A 115 -5.45 -3.21 0.46
C ASP A 115 -4.76 -2.67 -0.80
N TYR A 116 -5.18 -1.54 -1.36
CA TYR A 116 -4.58 -0.94 -2.55
C TYR A 116 -3.37 -0.08 -2.17
N ILE A 117 -2.25 -0.76 -1.90
CA ILE A 117 -0.93 -0.17 -1.62
C ILE A 117 0.05 -0.69 -2.67
N THR A 118 0.79 0.19 -3.34
CA THR A 118 1.60 -0.16 -4.51
C THR A 118 3.06 0.29 -4.41
N GLU A 119 3.81 0.17 -5.51
CA GLU A 119 5.21 0.57 -5.65
C GLU A 119 5.53 1.98 -5.11
N LYS A 120 4.56 2.91 -5.09
CA LYS A 120 4.78 4.30 -4.65
C LYS A 120 5.25 4.40 -3.21
N LEU A 121 4.69 3.57 -2.32
CA LEU A 121 5.12 3.49 -0.92
C LEU A 121 6.53 2.90 -0.84
N TYR A 122 6.74 1.74 -1.45
CA TYR A 122 7.97 0.97 -1.28
C TYR A 122 9.19 1.63 -1.94
N ASN A 123 9.01 2.27 -3.10
CA ASN A 123 10.05 3.09 -3.73
C ASN A 123 10.49 4.20 -2.78
N ALA A 124 9.56 4.95 -2.18
CA ALA A 124 9.91 5.99 -1.21
C ALA A 124 10.61 5.42 0.04
N LEU A 125 10.16 4.26 0.56
CA LEU A 125 10.79 3.61 1.72
C LEU A 125 12.18 3.05 1.44
N ARG A 126 12.51 2.68 0.20
CA ARG A 126 13.89 2.31 -0.19
C ARG A 126 14.82 3.53 -0.10
N HIS A 127 14.37 4.66 -0.61
CA HIS A 127 15.10 5.93 -0.58
C HIS A 127 15.15 6.59 0.80
N TYR A 128 15.89 7.70 0.91
CA TYR A 128 16.03 8.51 2.12
C TYR A 128 15.05 9.70 2.13
N VAL A 129 13.76 9.40 1.94
CA VAL A 129 12.66 10.36 1.91
C VAL A 129 11.51 9.86 2.78
N VAL A 130 10.71 10.75 3.36
CA VAL A 130 9.51 10.35 4.12
C VAL A 130 8.29 10.32 3.19
N PRO A 131 7.66 9.15 2.94
CA PRO A 131 6.44 9.08 2.15
C PRO A 131 5.25 9.70 2.87
N ILE A 132 4.48 10.49 2.14
CA ILE A 132 3.14 10.96 2.49
C ILE A 132 2.15 10.15 1.66
N VAL A 133 1.27 9.38 2.30
CA VAL A 133 0.43 8.37 1.65
C VAL A 133 -1.04 8.76 1.59
N MET A 134 -1.71 8.34 0.52
CA MET A 134 -3.16 8.43 0.32
C MET A 134 -3.59 7.20 -0.49
N GLY A 135 -4.56 6.42 -0.03
CA GLY A 135 -5.00 5.21 -0.73
C GLY A 135 -5.86 4.30 0.14
N ALA A 136 -5.25 3.20 0.61
CA ALA A 136 -5.83 2.33 1.63
C ALA A 136 -5.99 3.06 2.99
N SER A 137 -6.61 2.43 3.99
CA SER A 137 -6.79 3.02 5.32
C SER A 137 -5.49 3.07 6.14
N SER A 138 -5.45 3.92 7.18
CA SER A 138 -4.30 4.04 8.09
C SER A 138 -3.88 2.70 8.70
N ASP A 139 -4.84 1.84 9.07
CA ASP A 139 -4.58 0.49 9.60
C ASP A 139 -3.92 -0.43 8.54
N GLU A 140 -4.29 -0.28 7.27
CA GLU A 140 -3.72 -1.08 6.20
C GLU A 140 -2.29 -0.66 5.87
N TYR A 141 -2.01 0.64 5.86
CA TYR A 141 -0.64 1.16 5.77
C TYR A 141 0.21 0.79 6.99
N TYR A 142 -0.36 0.80 8.20
CA TYR A 142 0.34 0.39 9.43
C TYR A 142 0.79 -1.08 9.37
N ASN A 143 0.01 -1.94 8.71
CA ASN A 143 0.35 -3.34 8.50
C ASN A 143 1.27 -3.60 7.27
N ALA A 144 1.46 -2.61 6.40
CA ALA A 144 2.25 -2.74 5.17
C ALA A 144 3.66 -2.11 5.28
N ALA A 145 3.82 -1.09 6.12
CA ALA A 145 5.06 -0.34 6.30
C ALA A 145 5.72 -0.60 7.67
N PRO A 146 7.02 -0.35 7.82
CA PRO A 146 7.66 -0.21 9.13
C PRO A 146 6.95 0.83 10.01
N ALA A 147 6.93 0.59 11.32
CA ALA A 147 6.28 1.49 12.27
C ALA A 147 6.96 2.87 12.32
N ASN A 148 6.16 3.95 12.30
CA ASN A 148 6.64 5.34 12.16
C ASN A 148 7.39 5.59 10.82
N SER A 149 6.93 4.86 9.80
CA SER A 149 7.35 4.83 8.39
C SER A 149 7.14 6.04 7.49
N TYR A 150 6.00 6.68 7.70
CA TYR A 150 5.26 7.42 6.69
C TYR A 150 4.29 8.39 7.38
N ILE A 151 3.69 9.29 6.61
CA ILE A 151 2.68 10.25 7.05
C ILE A 151 1.38 9.95 6.31
N HIS A 152 0.27 9.66 7.00
CA HIS A 152 -1.03 9.45 6.34
C HIS A 152 -1.78 10.78 6.18
N VAL A 153 -2.39 11.04 5.01
CA VAL A 153 -3.16 12.29 4.81
C VAL A 153 -4.36 12.42 5.75
N ASP A 154 -5.03 11.29 6.06
CA ASP A 154 -6.26 11.28 6.89
C ASP A 154 -5.97 11.52 8.39
N ASP A 155 -4.69 11.51 8.81
CA ASP A 155 -4.28 11.90 10.17
C ASP A 155 -4.43 13.43 10.40
N PHE A 156 -4.63 14.20 9.31
CA PHE A 156 -4.71 15.66 9.33
C PHE A 156 -6.11 16.18 9.06
N ALA A 157 -6.46 17.28 9.73
CA ALA A 157 -7.73 17.97 9.53
C ALA A 157 -7.75 18.86 8.26
N SER A 158 -6.64 18.95 7.50
CA SER A 158 -6.54 19.55 6.16
C SER A 158 -5.14 19.38 5.52
N PRO A 159 -4.96 19.58 4.20
CA PRO A 159 -3.66 19.80 3.56
C PRO A 159 -2.89 20.97 4.15
N ARG A 160 -3.58 21.98 4.69
CA ARG A 160 -2.95 23.10 5.39
C ARG A 160 -2.33 22.65 6.71
N ASP A 161 -3.02 21.82 7.48
CA ASP A 161 -2.51 21.24 8.73
C ASP A 161 -1.37 20.26 8.47
N LEU A 162 -1.47 19.46 7.39
CA LEU A 162 -0.36 18.66 6.88
C LEU A 162 0.83 19.56 6.52
N ALA A 163 0.65 20.63 5.74
CA ALA A 163 1.74 21.55 5.39
C ALA A 163 2.40 22.20 6.61
N TRP A 164 1.63 22.57 7.65
CA TRP A 164 2.17 23.03 8.92
C TRP A 164 3.03 21.97 9.61
N TYR A 165 2.60 20.71 9.58
CA TYR A 165 3.36 19.59 10.12
C TYR A 165 4.65 19.32 9.33
N LEU A 166 4.59 19.33 8.00
CA LEU A 166 5.76 19.19 7.13
C LEU A 166 6.78 20.32 7.35
N ARG A 167 6.33 21.57 7.51
CA ARG A 167 7.17 22.72 7.88
C ARG A 167 7.84 22.53 9.24
N ARG A 168 7.11 22.00 10.24
CA ARG A 168 7.69 21.69 11.57
C ARG A 168 8.79 20.62 11.48
N LEU A 169 8.58 19.58 10.66
CA LEU A 169 9.58 18.55 10.42
C LEU A 169 10.78 19.08 9.61
N SER A 170 10.57 19.97 8.63
CA SER A 170 11.66 20.55 7.84
C SER A 170 12.56 21.51 8.63
N THR A 171 12.07 22.08 9.73
CA THR A 171 12.85 22.93 10.65
C THR A 171 13.39 22.18 11.87
N ASN A 172 13.10 20.89 12.02
CA ASN A 172 13.55 20.08 13.15
C ASN A 172 14.01 18.71 12.67
N ASP A 173 15.31 18.64 12.32
CA ASP A 173 15.94 17.43 11.85
C ASP A 173 15.80 16.27 12.85
N THR A 174 15.86 16.52 14.17
CA THR A 174 15.65 15.47 15.18
C THR A 174 14.28 14.80 15.06
N LEU A 175 13.20 15.56 14.80
CA LEU A 175 11.87 15.01 14.58
C LEU A 175 11.76 14.33 13.21
N TYR A 176 12.30 14.93 12.15
CA TYR A 176 12.31 14.34 10.81
C TYR A 176 13.03 12.98 10.79
N ASN A 177 14.18 12.88 11.46
CA ASN A 177 14.98 11.66 11.48
C ASN A 177 14.33 10.49 12.24
N GLN A 178 13.33 10.73 13.11
CA GLN A 178 12.58 9.65 13.76
C GLN A 178 11.82 8.76 12.76
N TYR A 179 11.53 9.27 11.55
CA TYR A 179 10.93 8.50 10.45
C TYR A 179 11.86 7.47 9.82
N PHE A 180 13.17 7.51 10.14
CA PHE A 180 14.18 6.59 9.62
C PHE A 180 14.72 5.61 10.67
N ALA A 181 14.22 5.66 11.91
CA ALA A 181 14.66 4.79 13.00
C ALA A 181 14.42 3.28 12.75
N TRP A 182 13.64 2.93 11.73
CA TRP A 182 13.43 1.56 11.26
C TRP A 182 14.50 1.08 10.26
N LYS A 183 15.28 1.97 9.63
CA LYS A 183 16.32 1.55 8.67
C LYS A 183 17.31 0.61 9.37
N GLY A 184 17.62 -0.53 8.75
CA GLY A 184 18.49 -1.55 9.34
C GLY A 184 17.85 -2.45 10.41
N THR A 185 16.54 -2.36 10.67
CA THR A 185 15.81 -3.34 11.51
C THR A 185 15.29 -4.54 10.72
N GLY A 186 15.28 -4.44 9.39
CA GLY A 186 14.70 -5.41 8.49
C GLY A 186 14.90 -5.03 7.03
N GLU A 187 14.29 -5.80 6.14
CA GLU A 187 14.42 -5.67 4.68
C GLU A 187 13.06 -5.85 3.96
N PHE A 188 13.02 -5.49 2.67
CA PHE A 188 11.89 -5.80 1.79
C PHE A 188 12.18 -7.08 1.01
N ILE A 189 11.37 -8.11 1.23
CA ILE A 189 11.53 -9.40 0.55
C ILE A 189 10.62 -9.54 -0.67
N ASN A 190 11.11 -10.28 -1.66
CA ASN A 190 10.27 -10.82 -2.72
C ASN A 190 9.26 -11.81 -2.08
N THR A 191 7.99 -11.72 -2.47
CA THR A 191 6.95 -12.63 -1.95
C THR A 191 6.80 -13.91 -2.76
N TYR A 192 7.69 -14.14 -3.74
CA TYR A 192 7.80 -15.33 -4.59
C TYR A 192 6.44 -15.76 -5.17
N PHE A 193 5.75 -14.80 -5.79
CA PHE A 193 4.40 -14.96 -6.33
C PHE A 193 4.24 -16.25 -7.15
N TRP A 194 5.15 -16.50 -8.10
CA TRP A 194 5.08 -17.66 -8.96
C TRP A 194 5.35 -18.98 -8.22
N CYS A 195 6.41 -19.08 -7.39
CA CYS A 195 6.61 -20.28 -6.56
C CYS A 195 5.36 -20.59 -5.70
N ARG A 196 4.67 -19.55 -5.17
CA ARG A 196 3.39 -19.69 -4.42
C ARG A 196 2.21 -20.09 -5.31
N LEU A 197 2.10 -19.57 -6.53
CA LEU A 197 1.08 -19.97 -7.50
C LEU A 197 1.25 -21.43 -7.92
N CYS A 198 2.48 -21.85 -8.21
CA CYS A 198 2.80 -23.23 -8.54
C CYS A 198 2.47 -24.16 -7.37
N ALA A 199 2.86 -23.81 -6.13
CA ALA A 199 2.48 -24.57 -4.94
C ALA A 199 0.95 -24.70 -4.79
N LEU A 200 0.18 -23.63 -5.04
CA LEU A 200 -1.29 -23.66 -5.01
C LEU A 200 -1.89 -24.54 -6.12
N LEU A 201 -1.29 -24.58 -7.31
CA LEU A 201 -1.77 -25.39 -8.45
C LEU A 201 -1.45 -26.88 -8.30
N HIS A 202 -0.37 -27.22 -7.60
CA HIS A 202 0.01 -28.60 -7.29
C HIS A 202 -0.56 -29.12 -5.95
N ALA A 203 -1.20 -28.26 -5.15
CA ALA A 203 -1.84 -28.65 -3.90
C ALA A 203 -3.09 -29.54 -4.13
N PRO A 204 -3.40 -30.49 -3.23
CA PRO A 204 -4.60 -31.31 -3.32
C PRO A 204 -5.89 -30.44 -3.35
N PRO A 205 -6.90 -30.79 -4.17
CA PRO A 205 -8.10 -29.96 -4.34
C PRO A 205 -8.85 -29.60 -3.04
N ALA A 206 -8.79 -30.49 -2.04
CA ALA A 206 -9.44 -30.32 -0.73
C ALA A 206 -8.86 -29.18 0.13
N GLY A 207 -7.66 -28.69 -0.16
CA GLY A 207 -7.03 -27.58 0.57
C GLY A 207 -7.20 -26.19 -0.05
N ALA A 208 -7.79 -26.10 -1.25
CA ALA A 208 -7.83 -24.84 -1.99
C ALA A 208 -9.07 -24.00 -1.61
N PRO A 209 -8.91 -22.68 -1.29
CA PRO A 209 -10.02 -21.83 -0.83
C PRO A 209 -11.26 -21.83 -1.74
N PRO A 210 -12.46 -21.57 -1.20
CA PRO A 210 -13.66 -21.47 -2.02
C PRO A 210 -13.51 -20.35 -3.06
N PRO A 211 -14.09 -20.53 -4.26
CA PRO A 211 -14.17 -19.49 -5.28
C PRO A 211 -15.10 -18.36 -4.82
N TYR A 212 -14.96 -17.16 -5.40
CA TYR A 212 -15.90 -16.06 -5.16
C TYR A 212 -17.23 -16.33 -5.87
N GLU A 213 -18.33 -16.05 -5.18
CA GLU A 213 -19.67 -16.07 -5.74
C GLU A 213 -19.89 -14.87 -6.68
N ASP A 214 -19.49 -13.67 -6.24
CA ASP A 214 -19.44 -12.46 -7.06
C ASP A 214 -18.07 -11.75 -6.90
N ILE A 215 -17.22 -11.92 -7.92
CA ILE A 215 -15.92 -11.25 -7.99
C ILE A 215 -16.04 -9.73 -8.21
N GLY A 216 -17.12 -9.25 -8.83
CA GLY A 216 -17.40 -7.84 -9.03
C GLY A 216 -17.75 -7.13 -7.72
N GLN A 217 -18.62 -7.74 -6.90
CA GLN A 217 -18.91 -7.28 -5.55
C GLN A 217 -17.66 -7.34 -4.65
N TRP A 218 -16.86 -8.39 -4.74
CA TRP A 218 -15.61 -8.48 -3.97
C TRP A 218 -14.57 -7.40 -4.38
N TRP A 219 -14.47 -7.09 -5.68
CA TRP A 219 -13.48 -6.18 -6.26
C TRP A 219 -13.87 -4.70 -6.20
N LYS A 220 -15.16 -4.37 -6.37
CA LYS A 220 -15.68 -2.98 -6.49
C LYS A 220 -16.96 -2.72 -5.68
N GLY A 221 -17.36 -3.65 -4.80
CA GLY A 221 -18.56 -3.53 -4.00
C GLY A 221 -18.55 -2.39 -2.98
N LYS A 222 -19.69 -2.17 -2.34
CA LYS A 222 -19.88 -1.15 -1.32
C LYS A 222 -18.87 -1.33 -0.18
N GLY A 223 -18.11 -0.27 0.12
CA GLY A 223 -17.07 -0.29 1.16
C GLY A 223 -15.69 -0.82 0.71
N VAL A 224 -15.54 -1.30 -0.53
CA VAL A 224 -14.21 -1.72 -1.04
C VAL A 224 -13.36 -0.52 -1.45
N CYS A 225 -13.97 0.49 -2.07
CA CYS A 225 -13.31 1.75 -2.43
C CYS A 225 -14.15 2.94 -1.95
N ALA A 226 -13.51 3.92 -1.33
CA ALA A 226 -14.10 5.23 -1.09
C ALA A 226 -14.27 5.96 -2.43
N LYS A 227 -15.51 6.34 -2.75
CA LYS A 227 -15.88 6.99 -4.03
C LYS A 227 -15.80 8.51 -4.01
N GLU A 228 -15.59 9.12 -2.85
CA GLU A 228 -15.45 10.57 -2.69
C GLU A 228 -14.09 10.91 -2.06
N PRO A 229 -13.52 12.09 -2.37
CA PRO A 229 -12.43 12.65 -1.59
C PRO A 229 -12.87 12.78 -0.13
N GLN A 230 -12.11 12.20 0.81
CA GLN A 230 -12.35 12.38 2.26
C GLN A 230 -12.11 13.83 2.73
N TRP A 231 -11.62 14.66 1.81
CA TRP A 231 -11.23 16.05 1.97
C TRP A 231 -11.74 16.89 0.77
N PRO A 232 -12.51 18.00 0.91
CA PRO A 232 -12.99 18.68 2.11
C PRO A 232 -14.53 18.80 2.20
N ARG A 233 -15.24 17.82 2.77
CA ARG A 233 -16.62 18.05 3.29
C ARG A 233 -16.66 18.56 4.74
N LYS A 234 -15.54 18.45 5.49
CA LYS A 234 -15.44 18.93 6.89
C LYS A 234 -15.44 20.46 7.04
N LEU A 235 -15.04 21.20 6.00
CA LEU A 235 -14.95 22.67 6.04
C LEU A 235 -16.30 23.40 5.84
N ALA A 236 -17.32 22.76 5.25
CA ALA A 236 -18.59 23.42 4.96
C ALA A 236 -19.46 23.69 6.21
N ASN A 237 -19.28 22.91 7.29
CA ASN A 237 -20.19 22.92 8.46
C ASN A 237 -19.51 23.12 9.83
N SER A 238 -18.19 23.37 9.89
CA SER A 238 -17.49 23.61 11.16
C SER A 238 -17.09 25.08 11.33
N ARG A 239 -18.01 25.90 11.86
CA ARG A 239 -17.62 27.19 12.45
C ARG A 239 -16.64 26.94 13.59
N SER A 240 -15.47 27.58 13.49
CA SER A 240 -14.42 27.75 14.51
C SER A 240 -14.66 27.07 15.87
N ARG A 241 -13.99 25.92 16.09
CA ARG A 241 -13.56 25.54 17.44
C ARG A 241 -12.06 25.29 17.42
N HIS A 242 -11.30 26.22 18.00
CA HIS A 242 -9.91 25.94 18.39
C HIS A 242 -9.93 24.78 19.39
N HIS A 243 -9.32 23.64 19.03
CA HIS A 243 -8.99 22.61 20.00
C HIS A 243 -7.51 22.25 19.97
N LYS A 244 -6.97 22.19 21.18
CA LYS A 244 -5.56 22.11 21.53
C LYS A 244 -4.91 20.80 21.04
N GLY A 245 -3.66 20.92 20.59
CA GLY A 245 -2.59 19.95 20.86
C GLY A 245 -2.72 18.53 20.31
N VAL A 246 -1.90 18.21 19.31
CA VAL A 246 -1.60 16.82 18.93
C VAL A 246 -0.74 16.17 20.02
N SER A 247 -1.38 15.65 21.06
CA SER A 247 -0.73 14.92 22.15
C SER A 247 -1.70 13.98 22.88
N ALA A 248 -1.97 12.79 22.32
CA ALA A 248 -2.62 11.69 23.03
C ALA A 248 -2.33 10.33 22.38
N TRP A 249 -1.21 9.70 22.73
CA TRP A 249 -0.99 8.28 22.42
C TRP A 249 -1.88 7.43 23.35
N ARG A 250 -2.94 6.80 22.83
CA ARG A 250 -3.73 5.84 23.60
C ARG A 250 -2.91 4.57 23.83
N ARG A 251 -2.59 4.29 25.09
CA ARG A 251 -2.03 3.00 25.53
C ARG A 251 -3.19 2.04 25.78
N TRP A 252 -3.36 1.04 24.93
CA TRP A 252 -4.37 -0.02 25.11
C TRP A 252 -4.08 -0.81 26.39
N SER A 253 -5.13 -1.21 27.11
CA SER A 253 -4.98 -2.05 28.31
C SER A 253 -5.12 -3.54 27.95
N THR A 254 -4.46 -4.41 28.72
CA THR A 254 -4.43 -5.86 28.47
C THR A 254 -5.80 -6.55 28.55
N HIS A 255 -6.83 -5.89 29.09
CA HIS A 255 -8.18 -6.44 29.18
C HIS A 255 -8.96 -6.44 27.85
N GLU A 256 -8.71 -5.48 26.96
CA GLU A 256 -9.46 -5.38 25.68
C GLU A 256 -9.07 -6.48 24.69
N PHE A 257 -7.89 -7.08 24.84
CA PHE A 257 -7.37 -8.14 23.97
C PHE A 257 -8.04 -9.51 24.20
N VAL A 258 -8.53 -9.77 25.41
CA VAL A 258 -9.07 -11.09 25.81
C VAL A 258 -10.49 -11.31 25.28
N MET A 259 -11.31 -10.25 25.18
CA MET A 259 -12.72 -10.34 24.80
C MET A 259 -12.95 -10.61 23.30
N LEU A 260 -11.96 -10.35 22.45
CA LEU A 260 -12.07 -10.56 20.99
C LEU A 260 -11.75 -12.01 20.58
N ALA A 261 -11.02 -12.76 21.41
CA ALA A 261 -10.58 -14.13 21.11
C ALA A 261 -11.69 -15.19 21.22
N SER A 262 -12.82 -14.89 21.89
CA SER A 262 -13.83 -15.89 22.27
C SER A 262 -15.01 -16.07 21.30
N ARG A 263 -15.00 -15.42 20.12
CA ARG A 263 -16.17 -15.43 19.20
C ARG A 263 -15.95 -15.99 17.79
N VAL A 264 -14.76 -16.48 17.45
CA VAL A 264 -14.46 -17.02 16.10
C VAL A 264 -14.66 -18.55 16.00
N ALA A 265 -14.90 -19.24 17.12
CA ALA A 265 -15.11 -20.69 17.16
C ALA A 265 -16.60 -21.10 17.09
N ARG A 266 -17.24 -20.91 15.93
CA ARG A 266 -18.36 -21.74 15.43
C ARG A 266 -18.89 -21.28 14.06
N LEU A 267 -18.87 -22.20 13.09
CA LEU A 267 -19.83 -22.45 11.98
C LEU A 267 -19.15 -22.72 10.62
N LEU A 268 -19.11 -24.00 10.26
CA LEU A 268 -18.99 -24.52 8.90
C LEU A 268 -20.25 -25.35 8.61
N ALA A 269 -21.00 -25.06 7.53
CA ALA A 269 -21.87 -26.04 6.86
C ALA A 269 -22.52 -25.51 5.54
N TRP A 270 -22.12 -26.14 4.43
CA TRP A 270 -22.96 -26.53 3.27
C TRP A 270 -23.44 -25.55 2.17
N CYS A 271 -23.84 -26.14 1.03
CA CYS A 271 -23.76 -25.61 -0.35
C CYS A 271 -25.04 -25.74 -1.20
N GLY A 272 -25.11 -24.95 -2.28
CA GLY A 272 -25.84 -25.24 -3.54
C GLY A 272 -27.19 -24.52 -3.71
N GLN A 273 -27.70 -24.21 -4.92
CA GLN A 273 -27.25 -24.49 -6.31
C GLN A 273 -27.61 -23.31 -7.26
N GLY A 274 -27.08 -23.26 -8.49
CA GLY A 274 -27.28 -22.17 -9.50
C GLY A 274 -28.57 -22.30 -10.35
N PRO A 275 -28.62 -21.89 -11.65
CA PRO A 275 -27.59 -21.24 -12.50
C PRO A 275 -28.08 -19.97 -13.29
N ALA A 276 -27.14 -19.22 -13.89
CA ALA A 276 -27.35 -17.96 -14.65
C ALA A 276 -27.23 -18.12 -16.19
N SER A 277 -27.09 -17.02 -16.96
CA SER A 277 -26.62 -17.05 -18.36
C SER A 277 -25.95 -15.75 -18.83
N LYS A 278 -24.65 -15.84 -19.20
CA LYS A 278 -23.87 -15.13 -20.27
C LYS A 278 -23.98 -13.59 -20.41
N GLU A 279 -22.94 -12.82 -20.77
CA GLU A 279 -21.49 -13.02 -21.05
C GLU A 279 -20.84 -11.60 -21.02
N ASP A 280 -19.54 -11.31 -21.17
CA ASP A 280 -18.30 -12.08 -21.43
C ASP A 280 -17.08 -11.31 -20.83
N LEU A 281 -15.90 -11.95 -20.75
CA LEU A 281 -14.65 -11.45 -21.35
C LEU A 281 -13.49 -12.47 -21.21
N LEU A 282 -13.48 -13.45 -22.12
CA LEU A 282 -12.31 -14.07 -22.77
C LEU A 282 -11.03 -14.34 -21.93
N CYS A 283 -10.98 -15.53 -21.35
CA CYS A 283 -9.79 -16.40 -21.44
C CYS A 283 -10.19 -17.66 -22.22
N ALA A 284 -10.05 -17.64 -23.56
CA ALA A 284 -10.61 -18.66 -24.44
C ALA A 284 -9.58 -19.29 -25.39
N SER A 285 -8.82 -20.26 -24.89
CA SER A 285 -8.10 -21.25 -25.72
C SER A 285 -7.71 -22.51 -24.90
N ASP A 286 -8.71 -23.30 -24.50
CA ASP A 286 -8.60 -24.59 -23.80
C ASP A 286 -7.93 -24.56 -22.40
N ALA A 287 -8.65 -25.08 -21.40
CA ALA A 287 -8.14 -25.26 -20.05
C ALA A 287 -6.91 -26.19 -19.98
N LYS A 288 -6.74 -27.12 -20.94
CA LYS A 288 -5.52 -27.92 -21.09
C LYS A 288 -4.34 -27.05 -21.49
N THR A 289 -4.47 -26.19 -22.50
CA THR A 289 -3.40 -25.30 -22.97
C THR A 289 -3.01 -24.29 -21.89
N CYS A 290 -3.98 -23.72 -21.20
CA CYS A 290 -3.74 -22.78 -20.10
C CYS A 290 -3.04 -23.47 -18.91
N ARG A 291 -3.48 -24.70 -18.55
CA ARG A 291 -2.77 -25.54 -17.58
C ARG A 291 -1.35 -25.87 -18.05
N PHE A 292 -1.16 -26.21 -19.33
CA PHE A 292 0.14 -26.58 -19.91
C PHE A 292 1.14 -25.42 -19.86
N PHE A 293 0.73 -24.22 -20.30
CA PHE A 293 1.54 -22.99 -20.22
C PHE A 293 1.93 -22.63 -18.79
N ILE A 294 0.98 -22.73 -17.85
CA ILE A 294 1.28 -22.43 -16.44
C ILE A 294 2.15 -23.53 -15.84
N THR A 295 1.99 -24.81 -16.20
CA THR A 295 2.91 -25.87 -15.77
C THR A 295 4.30 -25.77 -16.40
N SER A 296 4.45 -25.29 -17.64
CA SER A 296 5.78 -25.08 -18.23
C SER A 296 6.50 -23.90 -17.58
N LEU A 297 5.80 -22.77 -17.36
CA LEU A 297 6.30 -21.65 -16.56
C LEU A 297 6.68 -22.11 -15.15
N CYS A 298 5.82 -22.90 -14.51
CA CYS A 298 6.13 -23.50 -13.21
C CYS A 298 7.33 -24.44 -13.27
N VAL A 299 7.54 -25.26 -14.30
CA VAL A 299 8.73 -26.14 -14.39
C VAL A 299 10.02 -25.32 -14.53
N ASP A 300 10.02 -24.27 -15.35
CA ASP A 300 11.18 -23.40 -15.54
C ASP A 300 11.49 -22.55 -14.31
N GLU A 301 10.47 -22.04 -13.61
CA GLU A 301 10.66 -21.36 -12.32
C GLU A 301 10.93 -22.31 -11.17
N TRP A 302 10.43 -23.55 -11.16
CA TRP A 302 10.73 -24.52 -10.09
C TRP A 302 12.19 -24.97 -10.16
N ARG A 303 12.80 -25.00 -11.36
CA ARG A 303 14.27 -25.11 -11.51
C ARG A 303 15.03 -23.92 -10.91
N ARG A 304 14.42 -22.72 -10.83
CA ARG A 304 15.00 -21.53 -10.16
C ARG A 304 14.70 -21.51 -8.65
N CYS A 305 13.46 -21.77 -8.22
CA CYS A 305 13.09 -21.91 -6.81
C CYS A 305 13.90 -23.07 -6.15
N GLY A 306 14.23 -24.12 -6.91
CA GLY A 306 15.06 -25.26 -6.47
C GLY A 306 16.55 -24.94 -6.25
N GLN A 307 17.06 -23.80 -6.73
CA GLN A 307 18.41 -23.32 -6.37
C GLN A 307 18.44 -22.63 -4.98
N CYS A 308 17.29 -22.43 -4.33
CA CYS A 308 17.19 -21.85 -2.98
C CYS A 308 17.19 -22.91 -1.86
N VAL A 309 17.62 -24.15 -2.13
CA VAL A 309 17.82 -25.19 -1.11
C VAL A 309 19.27 -25.66 -1.15
N TYR A 310 20.18 -24.85 -0.59
CA TYR A 310 21.41 -25.26 0.10
C TYR A 310 22.13 -24.01 0.63
N TYR A 311 21.82 -23.61 1.86
CA TYR A 311 22.74 -23.14 2.91
C TYR A 311 22.00 -23.16 4.25
#